data_AF-A0A848JZ97-F1
#
_entry.id   AF-A0A848JZ97-F1
#
_cell.length_a   1.000
_cell.length_b   1.000
_cell.length_c   1.000
_cell.angle_alpha   90.00
_cell.angle_beta   90.00
_cell.angle_gamma   90.00
#
_symmetry.space_group_name_H-M   'P 1'
#
loop_
_entity.id
_entity.type
_entity.pdbx_description
1 polymer ?
#
loop_
_entity_poly.entity_id
_entity_poly.type
_entity_poly.pdbx_seq_one_letter_code
_entity_poly.pdbx_strand_id
1 'polypeptide(L)'
;MKLSANFHNATLAAVILAAFGPAPAMAQRGVEFGYKDRIFEQKYLLPDGLNAFEVQNYLLMSGLRAMATTGGSGFDSRVLEAAGGTCANLFINGQLLPDRTPAQTSIDRMPRSREPQSPEELARRPASNDELCSAQMRLFQIAFTDSMSMDHQLAGLAKSMRTRFAGEWVSPSEMADPKVQHAAAVLRSIVDKLSRLEEHDIEAPTEVSGGTFVEAAGAVPSARRLLLAAKADPLALTGMTLACRRRRKALSLP
;
A
#
# COMPACT_ATOMS: atom_id res chain seq x y z
N MET A 1 31.99 -21.23 -37.73
CA MET A 1 30.63 -20.76 -38.06
C MET A 1 29.80 -20.76 -36.79
N LYS A 2 29.22 -19.60 -36.44
CA LYS A 2 28.32 -19.40 -35.30
C LYS A 2 26.96 -20.02 -35.63
N LEU A 3 26.39 -20.77 -34.69
CA LEU A 3 24.94 -20.94 -34.56
C LEU A 3 24.58 -20.77 -33.08
N SER A 4 24.38 -19.50 -32.73
CA SER A 4 23.64 -19.08 -31.55
C SER A 4 22.19 -18.91 -32.01
N ALA A 5 21.26 -19.63 -31.40
CA ALA A 5 19.90 -19.17 -31.12
C ALA A 5 19.06 -20.33 -30.55
N ASN A 6 18.16 -19.98 -29.62
CA ASN A 6 16.98 -20.73 -29.16
C ASN A 6 16.99 -21.36 -27.75
N PHE A 7 17.87 -20.92 -26.85
CA PHE A 7 17.74 -21.25 -25.41
C PHE A 7 16.88 -20.28 -24.59
N HIS A 8 16.23 -19.28 -25.22
CA HIS A 8 15.46 -18.26 -24.48
C HIS A 8 13.94 -18.36 -24.59
N ASN A 9 13.39 -19.14 -25.53
CA ASN A 9 11.94 -19.28 -25.66
C ASN A 9 11.37 -20.58 -25.06
N ALA A 10 12.20 -21.61 -24.85
CA ALA A 10 11.74 -22.87 -24.27
C ALA A 10 11.50 -22.78 -22.75
N THR A 11 12.24 -21.92 -22.05
CA THR A 11 12.13 -21.74 -20.59
C THR A 11 10.90 -20.94 -20.19
N LEU A 12 10.45 -19.98 -21.02
CA LEU A 12 9.24 -19.21 -20.73
C LEU A 12 7.97 -20.06 -20.94
N ALA A 13 7.95 -20.91 -21.97
CA ALA A 13 6.84 -21.83 -22.21
C ALA A 13 6.75 -22.94 -21.14
N ALA A 14 7.89 -23.43 -20.62
CA ALA A 14 7.91 -24.40 -19.53
C ALA A 14 7.42 -23.80 -18.19
N VAL A 15 7.68 -22.52 -17.93
CA VAL A 15 7.15 -21.82 -16.74
C VAL A 15 5.63 -21.60 -16.86
N ILE A 16 5.11 -21.40 -18.07
CA ILE A 16 3.65 -21.26 -18.31
C ILE A 16 2.93 -22.61 -18.24
N LEU A 17 3.52 -23.72 -18.72
CA LEU A 17 2.91 -25.05 -18.61
C LEU A 17 3.01 -25.68 -17.21
N ALA A 18 4.04 -25.36 -16.43
CA ALA A 18 4.13 -25.79 -15.03
C ALA A 18 3.16 -25.03 -14.10
N ALA A 19 2.61 -23.90 -14.56
CA ALA A 19 1.58 -23.16 -13.83
C ALA A 19 0.15 -23.70 -14.04
N PHE A 20 -0.08 -24.63 -14.99
CA PHE A 20 -1.41 -25.13 -15.33
C PHE A 20 -1.54 -26.65 -15.53
N GLY A 21 -0.46 -27.44 -15.45
CA GLY A 21 -0.52 -28.90 -15.53
C GLY A 21 -0.36 -29.59 -14.17
N PRO A 22 -1.08 -30.68 -13.87
CA PRO A 22 -0.81 -31.48 -12.68
C PRO A 22 0.57 -32.14 -12.82
N ALA A 23 1.50 -31.83 -11.92
CA ALA A 23 2.80 -32.46 -11.87
C ALA A 23 2.65 -33.98 -11.60
N PRO A 24 3.45 -34.85 -12.24
CA PRO A 24 3.33 -36.30 -12.08
C PRO A 24 3.69 -36.74 -10.65
N ALA A 25 2.75 -37.44 -10.02
CA ALA A 25 2.70 -37.78 -8.60
C ALA A 25 3.82 -38.70 -8.05
N MET A 26 4.83 -39.07 -8.85
CA MET A 26 5.79 -40.12 -8.47
C MET A 26 7.23 -39.66 -8.22
N ALA A 27 7.56 -38.37 -8.33
CA ALA A 27 8.88 -37.85 -7.95
C ALA A 27 8.94 -37.24 -6.53
N GLN A 28 7.82 -37.22 -5.80
CA GLN A 28 7.66 -36.34 -4.65
C GLN A 28 7.94 -36.98 -3.27
N ARG A 29 7.87 -38.30 -3.10
CA ARG A 29 7.88 -38.92 -1.76
C ARG A 29 9.21 -38.99 -1.00
N GLY A 30 10.34 -38.57 -1.59
CA GLY A 30 11.67 -38.70 -0.98
C GLY A 30 12.31 -37.41 -0.47
N VAL A 31 11.75 -36.24 -0.77
CA VAL A 31 12.40 -34.94 -0.51
C VAL A 31 11.48 -33.94 0.24
N GLU A 32 10.28 -34.38 0.64
CA GLU A 32 9.14 -33.53 1.02
C GLU A 32 9.18 -32.83 2.39
N PHE A 33 10.16 -33.10 3.26
CA PHE A 33 10.12 -32.60 4.64
C PHE A 33 10.66 -31.17 4.84
N GLY A 34 11.21 -30.51 3.80
CA GLY A 34 11.76 -29.15 3.90
C GLY A 34 11.31 -28.13 2.85
N TYR A 35 10.57 -28.53 1.81
CA TYR A 35 10.19 -27.61 0.72
C TYR A 35 8.90 -26.83 0.96
N LYS A 36 8.00 -27.33 1.81
CA LYS A 36 6.67 -26.72 1.95
C LYS A 36 6.75 -25.28 2.47
N ASP A 37 7.68 -25.01 3.38
CA ASP A 37 7.90 -23.66 3.92
C ASP A 37 8.61 -22.75 2.91
N ARG A 38 9.58 -23.27 2.14
CA ARG A 38 10.26 -22.50 1.09
C ARG A 38 9.30 -22.05 -0.02
N ILE A 39 8.40 -22.93 -0.46
CA ILE A 39 7.40 -22.60 -1.49
C ILE A 39 6.43 -21.55 -0.95
N PHE A 40 6.02 -21.67 0.32
CA PHE A 40 5.19 -20.68 0.99
C PHE A 40 5.88 -19.30 1.03
N GLU A 41 7.13 -19.24 1.51
CA GLU A 41 7.92 -18.01 1.56
C GLU A 41 8.02 -17.35 0.17
N GLN A 42 8.38 -18.12 -0.86
CA GLN A 42 8.48 -17.62 -2.23
C GLN A 42 7.16 -17.06 -2.77
N LYS A 43 6.03 -17.63 -2.37
CA LYS A 43 4.70 -17.25 -2.86
C LYS A 43 4.15 -16.00 -2.16
N TYR A 44 4.49 -15.77 -0.89
CA TYR A 44 3.84 -14.76 -0.06
C TYR A 44 4.76 -13.69 0.51
N LEU A 45 6.08 -13.81 0.39
CA LEU A 45 6.99 -12.71 0.69
C LEU A 45 7.15 -11.83 -0.55
N LEU A 46 7.01 -10.53 -0.34
CA LEU A 46 7.23 -9.55 -1.37
C LEU A 46 8.73 -9.53 -1.75
N PRO A 47 9.06 -9.61 -3.05
CA PRO A 47 10.44 -9.46 -3.52
C PRO A 47 11.07 -8.14 -3.08
N ASP A 48 12.39 -8.13 -2.94
CA ASP A 48 13.13 -6.90 -2.64
C ASP A 48 13.31 -6.04 -3.90
N GLY A 49 13.47 -4.73 -3.70
CA GLY A 49 13.83 -3.80 -4.77
C GLY A 49 12.73 -3.48 -5.79
N LEU A 50 11.46 -3.77 -5.46
CA LEU A 50 10.34 -3.44 -6.34
C LEU A 50 10.22 -1.93 -6.58
N ASN A 51 9.89 -1.56 -7.81
CA ASN A 51 9.50 -0.20 -8.15
C ASN A 51 8.00 0.04 -7.86
N ALA A 52 7.59 1.29 -7.89
CA ALA A 52 6.23 1.70 -7.56
C ALA A 52 5.18 1.08 -8.50
N PHE A 53 5.51 0.95 -9.78
CA PHE A 53 4.62 0.33 -10.77
C PHE A 53 4.38 -1.15 -10.46
N GLU A 54 5.42 -1.90 -10.11
CA GLU A 54 5.33 -3.30 -9.72
C GLU A 54 4.48 -3.48 -8.46
N VAL A 55 4.69 -2.64 -7.44
CA VAL A 55 3.90 -2.67 -6.22
C VAL A 55 2.43 -2.33 -6.47
N GLN A 56 2.16 -1.32 -7.31
CA GLN A 56 0.80 -0.97 -7.69
C GLN A 56 0.10 -2.09 -8.45
N ASN A 57 0.80 -2.77 -9.37
CA ASN A 57 0.27 -3.96 -10.04
C ASN A 57 0.00 -5.09 -9.04
N TYR A 58 0.89 -5.28 -8.07
CA TYR A 58 0.71 -6.26 -7.01
C TYR A 58 -0.57 -5.99 -6.23
N LEU A 59 -0.77 -4.74 -5.80
CA LEU A 59 -1.96 -4.28 -5.08
C LEU A 59 -3.23 -4.41 -5.93
N LEU A 60 -3.17 -4.09 -7.22
CA LEU A 60 -4.30 -4.23 -8.14
C LEU A 60 -4.72 -5.70 -8.30
N MET A 61 -3.77 -6.57 -8.63
CA MET A 61 -4.04 -7.99 -8.90
C MET A 61 -4.50 -8.73 -7.65
N SER A 62 -3.85 -8.49 -6.52
CA SER A 62 -4.27 -9.03 -5.23
C SER A 62 -5.57 -8.39 -4.73
N GLY A 63 -5.82 -7.14 -5.11
CA GLY A 63 -7.08 -6.41 -5.08
C GLY A 63 -8.25 -7.23 -5.61
N LEU A 64 -8.17 -7.50 -6.91
CA LEU A 64 -9.13 -8.27 -7.70
C LEU A 64 -9.33 -9.69 -7.12
N ARG A 65 -8.24 -10.37 -6.76
CA ARG A 65 -8.32 -11.71 -6.18
C ARG A 65 -9.10 -11.74 -4.88
N ALA A 66 -8.85 -10.82 -3.94
CA ALA A 66 -9.57 -10.82 -2.68
C ALA A 66 -11.06 -10.49 -2.88
N MET A 67 -11.42 -9.62 -3.84
CA MET A 67 -12.83 -9.39 -4.16
C MET A 67 -13.50 -10.67 -4.65
N ALA A 68 -12.82 -11.43 -5.52
CA ALA A 68 -13.33 -12.71 -6.03
C ALA A 68 -13.49 -13.78 -4.95
N THR A 69 -12.62 -13.80 -3.91
CA THR A 69 -12.62 -14.85 -2.88
C THR A 69 -13.34 -14.48 -1.59
N THR A 70 -13.42 -13.20 -1.24
CA THR A 70 -13.94 -12.72 0.05
C THR A 70 -15.12 -11.75 -0.07
N GLY A 71 -15.53 -11.37 -1.29
CA GLY A 71 -16.65 -10.46 -1.52
C GLY A 71 -16.35 -8.99 -1.19
N GLY A 72 -15.10 -8.65 -0.86
CA GLY A 72 -14.69 -7.28 -0.55
C GLY A 72 -13.19 -7.06 -0.72
N SER A 73 -12.79 -5.79 -0.75
CA SER A 73 -11.39 -5.38 -0.84
C SER A 73 -10.78 -4.98 0.51
N GLY A 74 -11.54 -5.00 1.60
CA GLY A 74 -11.06 -4.66 2.95
C GLY A 74 -10.34 -5.82 3.65
N PHE A 75 -9.67 -5.52 4.76
CA PHE A 75 -9.13 -6.50 5.69
C PHE A 75 -10.16 -6.74 6.80
N ASP A 76 -10.54 -7.99 7.05
CA ASP A 76 -11.40 -8.32 8.20
C ASP A 76 -10.60 -8.27 9.52
N SER A 77 -11.30 -8.21 10.66
CA SER A 77 -10.65 -8.15 11.97
C SER A 77 -9.78 -9.37 12.28
N ARG A 78 -10.12 -10.56 11.74
CA ARG A 78 -9.36 -11.80 11.96
C ARG A 78 -8.00 -11.75 11.26
N VAL A 79 -7.94 -11.19 10.06
CA VAL A 79 -6.69 -10.99 9.32
C VAL A 79 -5.79 -10.02 10.09
N LEU A 80 -6.33 -8.92 10.60
CA LEU A 80 -5.56 -7.94 11.38
C LEU A 80 -5.05 -8.53 12.70
N GLU A 81 -5.87 -9.34 13.37
CA GLU A 81 -5.49 -10.05 14.59
C GLU A 81 -4.39 -11.07 14.32
N ALA A 82 -4.53 -11.90 13.28
CA ALA A 82 -3.54 -12.90 12.90
C ALA A 82 -2.21 -12.28 12.45
N ALA A 83 -2.25 -11.13 11.76
CA ALA A 83 -1.05 -10.38 11.40
C ALA A 83 -0.39 -9.72 12.64
N GLY A 84 -1.16 -9.50 13.71
CA GLY A 84 -0.73 -8.76 14.89
C GLY A 84 -0.64 -7.26 14.63
N GLY A 85 -1.55 -6.71 13.82
CA GLY A 85 -1.63 -5.30 13.46
C GLY A 85 -1.77 -5.03 11.95
N THR A 86 -1.41 -3.83 11.53
CA THR A 86 -1.45 -3.41 10.12
C THR A 86 -0.44 -2.30 9.83
N CYS A 87 -0.27 -1.94 8.56
CA CYS A 87 0.49 -0.76 8.16
C CYS A 87 -0.27 0.53 8.50
N ALA A 88 0.42 1.56 8.97
CA ALA A 88 -0.18 2.83 9.36
C ALA A 88 -0.99 3.46 8.21
N ASN A 89 -0.49 3.39 6.98
CA ASN A 89 -1.22 3.91 5.81
C ASN A 89 -2.54 3.15 5.57
N LEU A 90 -2.56 1.83 5.75
CA LEU A 90 -3.80 1.05 5.65
C LEU A 90 -4.77 1.38 6.79
N PHE A 91 -4.26 1.58 8.01
CA PHE A 91 -5.06 1.99 9.15
C PHE A 91 -5.71 3.37 8.96
N ILE A 92 -4.93 4.36 8.49
CA ILE A 92 -5.42 5.72 8.20
C ILE A 92 -6.43 5.69 7.06
N ASN A 93 -6.16 4.98 5.97
CA ASN A 93 -7.07 4.90 4.83
C ASN A 93 -8.35 4.09 5.12
N GLY A 94 -8.32 3.22 6.12
CA GLY A 94 -9.50 2.51 6.62
C GLY A 94 -10.44 3.37 7.47
N GLN A 95 -10.03 4.59 7.86
CA GLN A 95 -10.88 5.49 8.63
C GLN A 95 -12.00 6.06 7.77
N LEU A 96 -13.18 6.20 8.40
CA LEU A 96 -14.33 6.81 7.73
C LEU A 96 -14.03 8.28 7.42
N LEU A 97 -14.35 8.69 6.19
CA LEU A 97 -14.30 10.10 5.84
C LEU A 97 -15.55 10.82 6.36
N PRO A 98 -15.42 12.06 6.87
CA PRO A 98 -16.58 12.87 7.19
C PRO A 98 -17.36 13.24 5.91
N ASP A 99 -18.63 13.58 6.07
CA ASP A 99 -19.47 14.03 4.96
C ASP A 99 -18.86 15.24 4.24
N ARG A 100 -18.98 15.24 2.91
CA ARG A 100 -18.43 16.30 2.07
C ARG A 100 -19.18 17.60 2.30
N THR A 101 -18.44 18.66 2.55
CA THR A 101 -18.98 20.02 2.56
C THR A 101 -19.43 20.44 1.16
N PRO A 102 -20.36 21.41 1.03
CA PRO A 102 -20.76 21.94 -0.27
C PRO A 102 -19.58 22.46 -1.12
N ALA A 103 -18.57 23.04 -0.47
CA ALA A 103 -17.35 23.50 -1.13
C ALA A 103 -16.54 22.34 -1.73
N GLN A 104 -16.34 21.24 -0.99
CA GLN A 104 -15.66 20.05 -1.51
C GLN A 104 -16.42 19.42 -2.68
N THR A 105 -17.75 19.34 -2.58
CA THR A 105 -18.59 18.86 -3.69
C THR A 105 -18.46 19.74 -4.94
N SER A 106 -18.23 21.04 -4.79
CA SER A 106 -18.00 21.94 -5.93
C SER A 106 -16.64 21.72 -6.60
N ILE A 107 -15.61 21.35 -5.83
CA ILE A 107 -14.27 21.00 -6.33
C ILE A 107 -14.33 19.70 -7.13
N ASP A 108 -15.00 18.66 -6.60
CA ASP A 108 -15.12 17.36 -7.27
C ASP A 108 -15.85 17.45 -8.64
N ARG A 109 -16.59 18.52 -8.90
CA ARG A 109 -17.26 18.79 -10.19
C ARG A 109 -16.35 19.48 -11.21
N MET A 110 -15.19 19.97 -10.79
CA MET A 110 -14.21 20.58 -11.69
C MET A 110 -13.58 19.48 -12.57
N PRO A 111 -13.15 19.79 -13.79
CA PRO A 111 -12.34 18.87 -14.57
C PRO A 111 -11.06 18.53 -13.79
N ARG A 112 -10.66 17.26 -13.79
CA ARG A 112 -9.34 16.86 -13.30
C ARG A 112 -8.28 17.44 -14.24
N SER A 113 -7.31 18.12 -13.67
CA SER A 113 -6.23 18.79 -14.43
C SER A 113 -4.98 17.91 -14.52
N ARG A 114 -4.81 17.00 -13.56
CA ARG A 114 -3.65 16.14 -13.47
C ARG A 114 -3.93 14.78 -14.10
N GLU A 115 -3.15 14.46 -15.13
CA GLU A 115 -3.09 13.09 -15.64
C GLU A 115 -2.46 12.17 -14.58
N PRO A 116 -2.94 10.93 -14.45
CA PRO A 116 -2.27 9.93 -13.63
C PRO A 116 -0.79 9.84 -14.01
N GLN A 117 0.09 9.58 -13.04
CA GLN A 117 1.50 9.34 -13.33
C GLN A 117 1.64 8.27 -14.40
N SER A 118 2.53 8.50 -15.36
CA SER A 118 2.70 7.52 -16.44
C SER A 118 3.29 6.22 -15.88
N PRO A 119 2.98 5.05 -16.48
CA PRO A 119 3.61 3.80 -16.10
C PRO A 119 5.15 3.86 -16.11
N GLU A 120 5.74 4.64 -17.03
CA GLU A 120 7.19 4.80 -17.13
C GLU A 120 7.78 5.60 -15.97
N GLU A 121 7.07 6.63 -15.50
CA GLU A 121 7.48 7.40 -14.32
C GLU A 121 7.47 6.53 -13.07
N LEU A 122 6.40 5.75 -12.90
CA LEU A 122 6.26 4.83 -11.76
C LEU A 122 7.29 3.71 -11.79
N ALA A 123 7.61 3.17 -12.96
CA ALA A 123 8.62 2.12 -13.11
C ALA A 123 10.03 2.60 -12.74
N ARG A 124 10.33 3.90 -12.89
CA ARG A 124 11.62 4.50 -12.50
C ARG A 124 11.69 4.83 -11.01
N ARG A 125 10.56 4.91 -10.31
CA ARG A 125 10.50 5.26 -8.90
C ARG A 125 10.60 4.02 -8.02
N PRO A 126 11.55 3.94 -7.07
CA PRO A 126 11.55 2.87 -6.08
C PRO A 126 10.28 2.94 -5.22
N ALA A 127 9.71 1.78 -4.87
CA ALA A 127 8.57 1.74 -3.98
C ALA A 127 8.96 2.22 -2.57
N SER A 128 8.09 2.99 -1.93
CA SER A 128 8.26 3.40 -0.55
C SER A 128 7.99 2.24 0.42
N ASN A 129 8.52 2.32 1.64
CA ASN A 129 8.22 1.33 2.67
C ASN A 129 6.72 1.22 2.98
N ASP A 130 5.97 2.33 2.90
CA ASP A 130 4.51 2.35 3.06
C ASP A 130 3.79 1.53 1.97
N GLU A 131 4.23 1.69 0.72
CA GLU A 131 3.70 0.95 -0.43
C GLU A 131 4.02 -0.55 -0.31
N LEU A 132 5.27 -0.87 0.03
CA LEU A 132 5.73 -2.24 0.24
C LEU A 132 5.00 -2.91 1.42
N CYS A 133 4.82 -2.20 2.53
CA CYS A 133 4.07 -2.69 3.69
C CYS A 133 2.63 -3.03 3.29
N SER A 134 1.97 -2.11 2.58
CA SER A 134 0.58 -2.28 2.14
C SER A 134 0.41 -3.48 1.22
N ALA A 135 1.34 -3.67 0.26
CA ALA A 135 1.35 -4.83 -0.62
C ALA A 135 1.62 -6.14 0.13
N GLN A 136 2.55 -6.12 1.09
CA GLN A 136 2.85 -7.28 1.92
C GLN A 136 1.65 -7.68 2.80
N MET A 137 0.90 -6.72 3.35
CA MET A 137 -0.35 -6.99 4.06
C MET A 137 -1.40 -7.65 3.16
N ARG A 138 -1.49 -7.22 1.89
CA ARG A 138 -2.42 -7.84 0.95
C ARG A 138 -2.02 -9.27 0.58
N LEU A 139 -0.72 -9.54 0.47
CA LEU A 139 -0.19 -10.90 0.34
C LEU A 139 -0.52 -11.77 1.56
N PHE A 140 -0.40 -11.21 2.77
CA PHE A 140 -0.79 -11.90 4.00
C PHE A 140 -2.28 -12.27 4.02
N GLN A 141 -3.17 -11.35 3.59
CA GLN A 141 -4.59 -11.65 3.48
C GLN A 141 -4.85 -12.82 2.52
N ILE A 142 -4.18 -12.86 1.37
CA ILE A 142 -4.31 -13.98 0.44
C ILE A 142 -3.82 -15.28 1.10
N ALA A 143 -2.67 -15.25 1.77
CA ALA A 143 -2.13 -16.40 2.49
C ALA A 143 -3.12 -16.91 3.56
N PHE A 144 -3.69 -16.00 4.34
CA PHE A 144 -4.66 -16.30 5.40
C PHE A 144 -5.92 -16.98 4.88
N THR A 145 -6.36 -16.63 3.66
CA THR A 145 -7.52 -17.25 3.01
C THR A 145 -7.19 -18.49 2.17
N ASP A 146 -5.91 -18.82 1.97
CA ASP A 146 -5.48 -20.00 1.22
C ASP A 146 -5.53 -21.23 2.12
N SER A 147 -6.35 -22.23 1.76
CA SER A 147 -6.54 -23.47 2.53
C SER A 147 -5.28 -24.31 2.66
N MET A 148 -4.25 -24.05 1.87
CA MET A 148 -2.97 -24.76 1.93
C MET A 148 -1.97 -24.12 2.91
N SER A 149 -2.25 -22.90 3.40
CA SER A 149 -1.42 -22.21 4.38
C SER A 149 -1.58 -22.83 5.76
N MET A 150 -0.47 -23.11 6.43
CA MET A 150 -0.47 -23.65 7.80
C MET A 150 -0.30 -22.53 8.84
N ASP A 151 -0.83 -22.73 10.06
CA ASP A 151 -0.80 -21.74 11.13
C ASP A 151 0.62 -21.26 11.47
N HIS A 152 1.60 -22.16 11.51
CA HIS A 152 2.98 -21.78 11.80
C HIS A 152 3.61 -20.95 10.67
N GLN A 153 3.21 -21.19 9.42
CA GLN A 153 3.66 -20.41 8.26
C GLN A 153 3.09 -19.00 8.32
N LEU A 154 1.80 -18.86 8.66
CA LEU A 154 1.15 -17.57 8.87
C LEU A 154 1.77 -16.82 10.05
N ALA A 155 2.05 -17.49 11.16
CA ALA A 155 2.73 -16.90 12.31
C ALA A 155 4.15 -16.44 11.97
N GLY A 156 4.90 -17.25 11.20
CA GLY A 156 6.23 -16.90 10.69
C GLY A 156 6.19 -15.67 9.78
N LEU A 157 5.24 -15.62 8.84
CA LEU A 157 5.03 -14.49 7.94
C LEU A 157 4.67 -13.22 8.71
N ALA A 158 3.71 -13.29 9.64
CA ALA A 158 3.31 -12.16 10.47
C ALA A 158 4.49 -11.62 11.30
N LYS A 159 5.35 -12.50 11.85
CA LYS A 159 6.56 -12.08 12.57
C LYS A 159 7.57 -11.39 11.62
N SER A 160 7.80 -11.95 10.44
CA SER A 160 8.68 -11.37 9.43
C SER A 160 8.22 -9.97 9.02
N MET A 161 6.93 -9.81 8.74
CA MET A 161 6.32 -8.53 8.36
C MET A 161 6.49 -7.46 9.43
N ARG A 162 6.14 -7.78 10.69
CA ARG A 162 6.30 -6.86 11.83
C ARG A 162 7.73 -6.42 12.04
N THR A 163 8.69 -7.32 11.77
CA THR A 163 10.12 -7.01 11.86
C THR A 163 10.55 -6.11 10.71
N ARG A 164 10.23 -6.48 9.47
CA ARG A 164 10.60 -5.76 8.25
C ARG A 164 10.03 -4.35 8.21
N PHE A 165 8.78 -4.18 8.66
CA PHE A 165 8.05 -2.92 8.58
C PHE A 165 7.78 -2.30 9.95
N ALA A 166 8.65 -2.55 10.95
CA ALA A 166 8.49 -1.99 12.30
C ALA A 166 8.30 -0.46 12.31
N GLY A 167 8.92 0.25 11.34
CA GLY A 167 8.77 1.69 11.15
C GLY A 167 7.37 2.14 10.71
N GLU A 168 6.59 1.26 10.08
CA GLU A 168 5.23 1.52 9.55
C GLU A 168 4.13 0.77 10.29
N TRP A 169 4.49 -0.18 11.14
CA TRP A 169 3.54 -1.11 11.75
C TRP A 169 2.77 -0.50 12.93
N VAL A 170 1.45 -0.60 12.91
CA VAL A 170 0.56 -0.23 14.02
C VAL A 170 0.02 -1.50 14.66
N SER A 171 0.33 -1.67 15.95
CA SER A 171 -0.11 -2.81 16.76
C SER A 171 -1.59 -2.72 17.14
N PRO A 172 -2.23 -3.84 17.55
CA PRO A 172 -3.60 -3.84 18.03
C PRO A 172 -3.83 -2.90 19.22
N SER A 173 -2.88 -2.81 20.15
CA SER A 173 -2.96 -1.88 21.29
C SER A 173 -2.90 -0.41 20.85
N GLU A 174 -2.11 -0.08 19.83
CA GLU A 174 -2.08 1.27 19.26
C GLU A 174 -3.38 1.57 18.51
N MET A 175 -3.92 0.62 17.75
CA MET A 175 -5.21 0.78 17.08
C MET A 175 -6.36 0.94 18.08
N ALA A 176 -6.30 0.30 19.25
CA ALA A 176 -7.32 0.43 20.29
C ALA A 176 -7.24 1.77 21.05
N ASP A 177 -6.15 2.53 20.93
CA ASP A 177 -5.98 3.80 21.63
C ASP A 177 -6.89 4.89 21.01
N PRO A 178 -7.81 5.49 21.78
CA PRO A 178 -8.73 6.52 21.28
C PRO A 178 -8.01 7.74 20.67
N LYS A 179 -6.82 8.10 21.16
CA LYS A 179 -6.04 9.21 20.61
C LYS A 179 -5.48 8.87 19.24
N VAL A 180 -5.05 7.63 19.04
CA VAL A 180 -4.53 7.14 17.76
C VAL A 180 -5.66 7.03 16.73
N GLN A 181 -6.84 6.57 17.13
CA GLN A 181 -8.04 6.55 16.28
C GLN A 181 -8.42 7.98 15.83
N HIS A 182 -8.48 8.92 16.76
CA HIS A 182 -8.76 10.33 16.44
C HIS A 182 -7.72 10.92 15.48
N ALA A 183 -6.43 10.72 15.79
CA ALA A 183 -5.33 11.17 14.93
C ALA A 183 -5.44 10.58 13.51
N ALA A 184 -5.73 9.28 13.38
CA ALA A 184 -5.90 8.63 12.08
C ALA A 184 -7.07 9.23 11.30
N ALA A 185 -8.21 9.50 11.95
CA ALA A 185 -9.37 10.12 11.30
C ALA A 185 -9.07 11.55 10.81
N VAL A 186 -8.35 12.35 11.62
CA VAL A 186 -7.92 13.70 11.22
C VAL A 186 -6.95 13.63 10.04
N LEU A 187 -5.92 12.78 10.12
CA LEU A 187 -4.97 12.57 9.03
C LEU A 187 -5.66 12.11 7.75
N ARG A 188 -6.63 11.19 7.85
CA ARG A 188 -7.43 10.74 6.71
C ARG A 188 -8.18 11.89 6.05
N SER A 189 -8.77 12.78 6.84
CA SER A 189 -9.44 13.98 6.32
C SER A 189 -8.47 14.94 5.62
N ILE A 190 -7.27 15.13 6.18
CA ILE A 190 -6.23 16.00 5.58
C ILE A 190 -5.75 15.42 4.25
N VAL A 191 -5.39 14.12 4.23
CA VAL A 191 -4.94 13.43 3.01
C VAL A 191 -6.00 13.53 1.92
N ASP A 192 -7.27 13.26 2.25
CA ASP A 192 -8.38 13.37 1.29
C ASP A 192 -8.53 14.79 0.72
N LYS A 193 -8.41 15.83 1.56
CA LYS A 193 -8.47 17.22 1.09
C LYS A 193 -7.29 17.57 0.21
N LEU A 194 -6.07 17.20 0.58
CA LEU A 194 -4.86 17.49 -0.19
C LEU A 194 -4.90 16.78 -1.55
N SER A 195 -5.25 15.49 -1.59
CA SER A 195 -5.36 14.74 -2.84
C SER A 195 -6.38 15.36 -3.79
N ARG A 196 -7.53 15.83 -3.29
CA ARG A 196 -8.51 16.55 -4.14
C ARG A 196 -7.95 17.85 -4.70
N LEU A 197 -7.31 18.66 -3.87
CA LEU A 197 -6.71 19.92 -4.33
C LEU A 197 -5.64 19.65 -5.40
N GLU A 198 -4.82 18.63 -5.19
CA GLU A 198 -3.77 18.18 -6.11
C GLU A 198 -4.33 17.65 -7.44
N GLU A 199 -5.43 16.89 -7.43
CA GLU A 199 -6.12 16.39 -8.65
C GLU A 199 -6.65 17.52 -9.56
N HIS A 200 -6.89 18.70 -8.98
CA HIS A 200 -7.47 19.87 -9.65
C HIS A 200 -6.49 21.06 -9.80
N ASP A 201 -5.18 20.82 -9.65
CA ASP A 201 -4.12 21.85 -9.73
C ASP A 201 -4.36 23.05 -8.79
N ILE A 202 -5.07 22.84 -7.69
CA ILE A 202 -5.30 23.87 -6.67
C ILE A 202 -4.15 23.79 -5.68
N GLU A 203 -3.39 24.88 -5.57
CA GLU A 203 -2.26 24.96 -4.65
C GLU A 203 -2.75 24.80 -3.21
N ALA A 204 -2.20 23.80 -2.53
CA ALA A 204 -2.41 23.64 -1.10
C ALA A 204 -1.84 24.88 -0.37
N PRO A 205 -2.53 25.41 0.65
CA PRO A 205 -2.05 26.59 1.37
C PRO A 205 -0.67 26.35 1.97
N THR A 206 0.20 27.34 1.83
CA THR A 206 1.56 27.38 2.40
C THR A 206 1.57 27.38 3.93
N GLU A 207 0.46 27.65 4.60
CA GLU A 207 0.33 27.50 6.07
C GLU A 207 0.22 26.04 6.53
N VAL A 208 0.03 25.09 5.60
CA VAL A 208 0.30 23.65 5.84
C VAL A 208 1.82 23.36 5.75
N SER A 209 2.62 24.30 5.22
CA SER A 209 4.09 24.27 5.23
C SER A 209 4.70 24.98 6.45
N GLY A 210 3.88 25.48 7.37
CA GLY A 210 4.31 26.10 8.63
C GLY A 210 4.56 25.08 9.73
N GLY A 211 5.56 24.21 9.55
CA GLY A 211 6.06 23.29 10.57
C GLY A 211 5.51 21.87 10.43
N THR A 212 6.32 20.98 9.87
CA THR A 212 6.16 19.50 9.85
C THR A 212 5.14 18.86 8.90
N PHE A 213 4.93 19.36 7.68
CA PHE A 213 4.34 18.50 6.63
C PHE A 213 5.03 18.52 5.27
N VAL A 214 6.00 19.42 5.03
CA VAL A 214 6.86 19.38 3.84
C VAL A 214 8.28 19.80 4.23
N GLU A 215 9.22 18.88 4.01
CA GLU A 215 10.69 19.01 4.04
C GLU A 215 11.42 19.43 5.33
N ALA A 216 11.95 18.43 6.03
CA ALA A 216 13.30 18.51 6.58
C ALA A 216 14.07 17.23 6.19
N ALA A 217 14.94 17.36 5.19
CA ALA A 217 15.94 16.38 4.74
C ALA A 217 15.42 15.05 4.15
N GLY A 218 15.09 15.03 2.85
CA GLY A 218 15.23 13.83 2.00
C GLY A 218 14.45 12.55 2.34
N ALA A 219 13.59 12.57 3.36
CA ALA A 219 12.78 11.45 3.78
C ALA A 219 11.36 11.94 4.06
N VAL A 220 10.40 11.50 3.24
CA VAL A 220 8.97 11.60 3.57
C VAL A 220 8.79 10.93 4.94
N PRO A 221 8.29 11.63 5.98
CA PRO A 221 8.06 10.99 7.26
C PRO A 221 7.06 9.86 7.08
N SER A 222 7.38 8.70 7.65
CA SER A 222 6.54 7.53 7.60
C SER A 222 5.14 7.80 8.13
N ALA A 223 4.11 7.16 7.56
CA ALA A 223 2.72 7.33 7.97
C ALA A 223 2.53 7.08 9.49
N ARG A 224 3.30 6.13 10.04
CA ARG A 224 3.31 5.86 11.49
C ARG A 224 3.89 6.99 12.31
N ARG A 225 4.97 7.66 11.86
CA ARG A 225 5.55 8.81 12.58
C ARG A 225 4.57 9.96 12.65
N LEU A 226 3.87 10.23 11.56
CA LEU A 226 2.82 11.25 11.52
C LEU A 226 1.67 10.91 12.47
N LEU A 227 1.26 9.64 12.49
CA LEU A 227 0.23 9.14 13.42
C LEU A 227 0.65 9.30 14.90
N LEU A 228 1.90 8.98 15.24
CA LEU A 228 2.41 9.10 16.60
C LEU A 228 2.68 10.55 17.01
N ALA A 229 3.10 11.42 16.10
CA ALA A 229 3.20 12.86 16.35
C ALA A 229 1.81 13.47 16.60
N ALA A 230 0.82 13.09 15.80
CA ALA A 230 -0.57 13.49 15.95
C ALA A 230 -1.19 13.02 17.28
N LYS A 231 -0.78 11.85 17.79
CA LYS A 231 -1.15 11.37 19.12
C LYS A 231 -0.62 12.29 20.23
N ALA A 232 0.58 12.83 20.07
CA ALA A 232 1.26 13.65 21.08
C ALA A 232 0.68 15.06 21.17
N ASP A 233 0.33 15.66 20.03
CA ASP A 233 -0.34 16.96 19.95
C ASP A 233 -1.45 16.98 18.88
N PRO A 234 -2.70 16.62 19.25
CA PRO A 234 -3.83 16.62 18.33
C PRO A 234 -4.24 18.03 17.87
N LEU A 235 -4.00 19.06 18.71
CA LEU A 235 -4.43 20.43 18.44
C LEU A 235 -3.61 21.07 17.31
N ALA A 236 -2.33 20.73 17.21
CA ALA A 236 -1.45 21.12 16.11
C ALA A 236 -1.98 20.69 14.73
N LEU A 237 -2.69 19.57 14.62
CA LEU A 237 -3.31 19.12 13.35
C LEU A 237 -4.67 19.75 13.06
N THR A 238 -5.49 19.97 14.09
CA THR A 238 -6.81 20.59 13.92
C THR A 238 -6.74 22.08 13.60
N GLY A 239 -5.65 22.76 13.95
CA GLY A 239 -5.41 24.17 13.65
C GLY A 239 -5.09 24.50 12.19
N MET A 240 -4.99 23.49 11.31
CA MET A 240 -4.77 23.70 9.87
C MET A 240 -6.01 24.24 9.16
N THR A 241 -6.18 25.55 9.14
CA THR A 241 -7.14 26.25 8.27
C THR A 241 -6.63 26.30 6.83
N LEU A 242 -7.32 25.64 5.90
CA LEU A 242 -6.98 25.65 4.47
C LEU A 242 -7.50 26.94 3.79
N ALA A 243 -6.65 27.95 3.66
CA ALA A 243 -6.93 29.12 2.81
C ALA A 243 -6.39 28.90 1.38
N CYS A 244 -7.23 28.49 0.43
CA CYS A 244 -6.80 28.24 -0.96
C CYS A 244 -6.56 29.55 -1.76
N ARG A 245 -5.42 29.66 -2.47
CA ARG A 245 -5.19 30.66 -3.54
C ARG A 245 -5.28 29.99 -4.91
N ARG A 246 -6.08 30.56 -5.83
CA ARG A 246 -6.10 30.14 -7.25
C ARG A 246 -4.84 30.65 -7.96
N ARG A 247 -4.06 29.76 -8.57
CA ARG A 247 -3.08 30.14 -9.60
C ARG A 247 -3.83 30.63 -10.85
N ARG A 248 -3.63 31.90 -11.23
CA ARG A 248 -3.91 32.32 -12.61
C ARG A 248 -2.81 31.73 -13.48
N LYS A 249 -3.06 30.61 -14.18
CA LYS A 249 -2.24 30.25 -15.35
C LYS A 249 -2.37 31.40 -16.34
N ALA A 250 -1.27 32.06 -16.66
CA ALA A 250 -1.22 32.99 -17.77
C ALA A 250 -1.53 32.21 -19.05
N LEU A 251 -2.70 32.48 -19.65
CA LEU A 251 -3.00 32.10 -21.02
C LEU A 251 -2.03 32.86 -21.92
N SER A 252 -0.95 32.21 -22.34
CA SER A 252 -0.25 32.60 -23.57
C SER A 252 -1.07 32.05 -24.73
N LEU A 253 -1.98 32.87 -25.25
CA LEU A 253 -2.56 32.66 -26.57
C LEU A 253 -1.54 33.14 -27.63
N PRO A 254 -1.37 32.43 -28.75
CA PRO A 254 -0.69 32.98 -29.93
C PRO A 254 -1.49 34.14 -30.56
#